data_AF-A0A9D5T867-F1
#
_entry.id   AF-A0A9D5T867-F1
#
_cell.length_a   1.000
_cell.length_b   1.000
_cell.length_c   1.000
_cell.angle_alpha   90.00
_cell.angle_beta   90.00
_cell.angle_gamma   90.00
#
_symmetry.space_group_name_H-M   'P 1'
#
loop_
_entity.id
_entity.type
_entity.pdbx_description
1 polymer ?
#
loop_
_entity_poly.entity_id
_entity_poly.type
_entity_poly.pdbx_seq_one_letter_code
_entity_poly.pdbx_strand_id
1 'polypeptide(L)'
;MKMFVFRYPRNKITDLLICLFCVFLILLILQYDSFIKIASAEPEEEYVSNFLFYNGISVSDEFTVESIILSDDDKEVFADYNDIQKENGFDLEDYIGKAVKRYTFEVCQESSADNRLLLAVVFTYNGEIIGADIHSPSVDGFIRGVKNNLGEIKT
;
A
#
# COMPACT_ATOMS: atom_id res chain seq x y z
N MET A 1 0.39 -14.55 -63.21
CA MET A 1 0.26 -14.20 -61.78
C MET A 1 -1.23 -14.13 -61.43
N LYS A 2 -1.77 -15.08 -60.66
CA LYS A 2 -3.17 -15.01 -60.18
C LYS A 2 -3.17 -14.13 -58.93
N MET A 3 -3.61 -12.89 -59.08
CA MET A 3 -3.74 -11.94 -57.99
C MET A 3 -4.99 -12.31 -57.18
N PHE A 4 -4.80 -12.98 -56.05
CA PHE A 4 -5.88 -13.27 -55.08
C PHE A 4 -6.26 -11.97 -54.38
N VAL A 5 -7.21 -11.25 -54.94
CA VAL A 5 -7.83 -10.10 -54.26
C VAL A 5 -8.79 -10.68 -53.23
N PHE A 6 -8.41 -10.61 -51.95
CA PHE A 6 -9.23 -11.06 -50.83
C PHE A 6 -10.44 -10.14 -50.70
N ARG A 7 -11.54 -10.50 -51.38
CA ARG A 7 -12.75 -9.70 -51.47
C ARG A 7 -13.60 -9.97 -50.23
N TYR A 8 -13.25 -9.31 -49.13
CA TYR A 8 -13.92 -9.47 -47.85
C TYR A 8 -15.31 -8.81 -47.89
N PRO A 9 -16.40 -9.50 -47.50
CA PRO A 9 -17.76 -9.02 -47.69
C PRO A 9 -18.07 -7.82 -46.79
N ARG A 10 -18.75 -6.81 -47.35
CA ARG A 10 -18.92 -5.46 -46.79
C ARG A 10 -19.59 -5.42 -45.40
N ASN A 11 -20.41 -6.42 -45.07
CA ASN A 11 -21.07 -6.62 -43.77
C ASN A 11 -20.14 -7.20 -42.69
N LYS A 12 -19.11 -7.97 -43.06
CA LYS A 12 -18.15 -8.49 -42.07
C LYS A 12 -17.12 -7.46 -41.62
N ILE A 13 -16.91 -6.41 -42.42
CA ILE A 13 -16.04 -5.27 -42.04
C ILE A 13 -16.74 -4.44 -40.97
N THR A 14 -18.04 -4.21 -41.11
CA THR A 14 -18.82 -3.47 -40.12
C THR A 14 -18.83 -4.19 -38.78
N ASP A 15 -18.99 -5.51 -38.77
CA ASP A 15 -18.94 -6.31 -37.55
C ASP A 15 -17.58 -6.23 -36.85
N LEU A 16 -16.48 -6.30 -37.62
CA LEU A 16 -15.13 -6.17 -37.09
C LEU A 16 -14.86 -4.78 -36.47
N LEU A 17 -15.34 -3.72 -37.13
CA LEU A 17 -15.20 -2.35 -36.64
C LEU A 17 -16.00 -2.12 -35.36
N ILE A 18 -17.20 -2.70 -35.26
CA ILE A 18 -18.02 -2.66 -34.04
C ILE A 18 -17.30 -3.39 -32.90
N CYS A 19 -16.77 -4.59 -33.15
CA CYS A 19 -16.00 -5.32 -32.13
C CYS A 19 -14.78 -4.51 -31.65
N LEU A 20 -14.03 -3.89 -32.56
CA LEU A 20 -12.86 -3.09 -32.21
C LEU A 20 -13.25 -1.88 -31.35
N PHE A 21 -14.36 -1.22 -31.70
CA PHE A 21 -14.91 -0.10 -30.94
C PHE A 21 -15.38 -0.53 -29.55
N CYS A 22 -16.05 -1.68 -29.43
CA CYS A 22 -16.45 -2.24 -28.13
C CYS A 22 -15.25 -2.56 -27.24
N VAL A 23 -14.19 -3.16 -27.78
CA VAL A 23 -12.95 -3.45 -27.03
C VAL A 23 -12.30 -2.14 -26.57
N PHE A 24 -12.23 -1.13 -27.43
CA PHE A 24 -11.70 0.18 -27.06
C PHE A 24 -12.51 0.86 -25.95
N LEU A 25 -13.85 0.78 -26.02
CA LEU A 25 -14.73 1.27 -24.95
C LEU A 25 -14.50 0.53 -23.63
N ILE A 26 -14.34 -0.79 -23.66
CA ILE A 26 -14.01 -1.59 -22.47
C ILE A 26 -12.67 -1.13 -21.88
N LEU A 27 -11.65 -0.92 -22.70
CA LEU A 27 -10.35 -0.42 -22.23
C LEU A 27 -10.46 0.98 -21.61
N LEU A 28 -11.27 1.88 -22.20
CA LEU A 28 -11.54 3.19 -21.62
C LEU A 28 -12.27 3.10 -20.27
N ILE A 29 -13.25 2.20 -20.15
CA ILE A 29 -13.98 1.98 -18.89
C ILE A 29 -13.02 1.45 -17.81
N LEU A 30 -12.13 0.51 -18.13
CA LEU A 30 -11.14 -0.03 -17.20
C LEU A 30 -10.12 1.03 -16.74
N GLN A 31 -9.72 1.94 -17.64
CA GLN A 31 -8.85 3.07 -17.29
C GLN A 31 -9.56 4.08 -16.39
N TYR A 32 -10.86 4.32 -16.61
CA TYR A 32 -11.65 5.25 -15.81
C TYR A 32 -11.91 4.74 -14.40
N ASP A 33 -12.22 3.44 -14.24
CA ASP A 33 -12.40 2.81 -12.93
C ASP A 33 -11.14 2.92 -12.05
N SER A 34 -9.97 2.68 -12.66
CA SER A 34 -8.67 2.88 -12.01
C SER A 34 -8.47 4.32 -11.52
N PHE A 35 -8.90 5.31 -12.32
CA PHE A 35 -8.80 6.73 -11.97
C PHE A 35 -9.76 7.14 -10.85
N ILE A 36 -11.01 6.63 -10.86
CA ILE A 36 -12.00 6.91 -9.81
C ILE A 36 -11.57 6.27 -8.47
N LYS A 37 -10.97 5.08 -8.50
CA LYS A 37 -10.43 4.44 -7.30
C LYS A 37 -9.30 5.28 -6.67
N ILE A 38 -8.46 5.91 -7.48
CA ILE A 38 -7.41 6.84 -7.04
C ILE A 38 -8.01 8.14 -6.49
N ALA A 39 -9.07 8.66 -7.13
CA ALA A 39 -9.71 9.92 -6.74
C ALA A 39 -10.63 9.81 -5.50
N SER A 40 -11.11 8.62 -5.18
CA SER A 40 -11.97 8.33 -4.02
C SER A 40 -11.21 7.82 -2.80
N ALA A 41 -9.87 7.73 -2.87
CA ALA A 41 -9.07 7.33 -1.72
C ALA A 41 -9.22 8.40 -0.62
N GLU A 42 -9.48 7.97 0.61
CA GLU A 42 -9.28 8.84 1.78
C GLU A 42 -7.85 9.41 1.73
N PRO A 43 -7.62 10.64 2.22
CA PRO A 43 -6.27 11.16 2.32
C PRO A 43 -5.42 10.11 3.05
N GLU A 44 -4.36 9.65 2.39
CA GLU A 44 -3.57 8.48 2.83
C GLU A 44 -3.10 8.60 4.29
N GLU A 45 -2.91 9.84 4.74
CA GLU A 45 -2.62 10.22 6.14
C GLU A 45 -3.73 9.83 7.12
N GLU A 46 -4.99 10.17 6.81
CA GLU A 46 -6.16 9.81 7.62
C GLU A 46 -6.38 8.30 7.61
N TYR A 47 -6.17 7.65 6.47
CA TYR A 47 -6.24 6.19 6.36
C TYR A 47 -5.20 5.51 7.27
N VAL A 48 -3.96 6.03 7.29
CA VAL A 48 -2.88 5.52 8.13
C VAL A 48 -3.15 5.75 9.63
N SER A 49 -3.60 6.94 10.01
CA SER A 49 -3.91 7.23 11.43
C SER A 49 -5.12 6.43 11.91
N ASN A 50 -6.15 6.26 11.08
CA ASN A 50 -7.29 5.40 11.37
C ASN A 50 -6.87 3.93 11.56
N PHE A 51 -5.94 3.42 10.73
CA PHE A 51 -5.40 2.07 10.90
C PHE A 51 -4.75 1.88 12.28
N LEU A 52 -3.96 2.85 12.75
CA LEU A 52 -3.36 2.80 14.07
C LEU A 52 -4.43 2.87 15.16
N PHE A 53 -5.41 3.77 15.02
CA PHE A 53 -6.51 3.92 15.97
C PHE A 53 -7.33 2.64 16.14
N TYR A 54 -7.72 1.98 15.04
CA TYR A 54 -8.45 0.70 15.09
C TYR A 54 -7.61 -0.45 15.67
N ASN A 55 -6.29 -0.34 15.64
CA ASN A 55 -5.38 -1.24 16.36
C ASN A 55 -5.17 -0.86 17.83
N GLY A 56 -5.93 0.11 18.35
CA GLY A 56 -5.85 0.59 19.73
C GLY A 56 -4.62 1.46 20.01
N ILE A 57 -4.03 2.06 18.97
CA ILE A 57 -2.82 2.87 19.06
C ILE A 57 -3.23 4.34 18.84
N SER A 58 -3.26 5.10 19.93
CA SER A 58 -3.44 6.55 19.86
C SER A 58 -2.11 7.24 19.53
N VAL A 59 -2.13 8.14 18.56
CA VAL A 59 -0.93 8.85 18.07
C VAL A 59 -1.15 10.35 18.04
N SER A 60 -0.05 11.10 17.98
CA SER A 60 -0.05 12.56 17.80
C SER A 60 -0.60 12.97 16.43
N ASP A 61 -1.15 14.19 16.38
CA ASP A 61 -1.54 14.83 15.10
C ASP A 61 -0.31 15.19 14.24
N GLU A 62 0.85 15.39 14.86
CA GLU A 62 2.12 15.62 14.18
C GLU A 62 2.74 14.29 13.73
N PHE A 63 3.21 14.26 12.49
CA PHE A 63 3.88 13.10 11.91
C PHE A 63 4.91 13.52 10.85
N THR A 64 5.77 12.58 10.50
CA THR A 64 6.72 12.73 9.39
C THR A 64 6.43 11.69 8.31
N VAL A 65 6.64 12.07 7.05
CA VAL A 65 6.50 11.18 5.89
C VAL A 65 7.78 11.22 5.08
N GLU A 66 8.37 10.06 4.87
CA GLU A 66 9.59 9.92 4.07
C GLU A 66 9.37 8.90 2.96
N SER A 67 9.88 9.20 1.76
CA SER A 67 9.98 8.21 0.69
C SER A 67 11.31 7.48 0.83
N ILE A 68 11.27 6.19 1.14
CA ILE A 68 12.45 5.36 1.32
C ILE A 68 12.47 4.23 0.29
N ILE A 69 13.67 3.81 -0.11
CA ILE A 69 13.84 2.55 -0.86
C ILE A 69 14.00 1.43 0.16
N LEU A 70 13.07 0.46 0.16
CA LEU A 70 13.28 -0.74 0.96
C LEU A 70 14.47 -1.51 0.38
N SER A 71 15.49 -1.72 1.21
CA SER A 71 16.72 -2.41 0.85
C SER A 71 16.95 -3.59 1.77
N ASP A 72 17.50 -4.68 1.24
CA ASP A 72 17.93 -5.88 1.96
C ASP A 72 19.46 -5.94 2.08
N ASP A 73 20.15 -4.79 2.03
CA ASP A 73 21.62 -4.70 2.11
C ASP A 73 22.18 -5.44 3.34
N ASP A 74 21.46 -5.39 4.47
CA ASP A 74 21.68 -6.23 5.64
C ASP A 74 20.58 -7.29 5.73
N LYS A 75 20.82 -8.43 5.08
CA LYS A 75 19.83 -9.50 4.93
C LYS A 75 19.37 -10.12 6.24
N GLU A 76 20.25 -10.19 7.23
CA GLU A 76 19.91 -10.79 8.53
C GLU A 76 18.99 -9.84 9.30
N VAL A 77 19.36 -8.56 9.40
CA VAL A 77 18.53 -7.54 10.06
C VAL A 77 17.19 -7.35 9.34
N PHE A 78 17.19 -7.34 8.01
CA PHE A 78 15.96 -7.25 7.24
C PHE A 78 15.08 -8.49 7.40
N ALA A 79 15.65 -9.70 7.39
CA ALA A 79 14.89 -10.94 7.58
C ALA A 79 14.22 -10.98 8.95
N ASP A 80 14.97 -10.66 10.03
CA ASP A 80 14.42 -10.60 11.39
C ASP A 80 13.28 -9.58 11.49
N TYR A 81 13.45 -8.41 10.86
CA TYR A 81 12.40 -7.39 10.83
C TYR A 81 11.19 -7.84 10.00
N ASN A 82 11.41 -8.46 8.84
CA ASN A 82 10.32 -8.94 7.99
C ASN A 82 9.55 -10.09 8.66
N ASP A 83 10.20 -10.94 9.45
CA ASP A 83 9.54 -11.99 10.21
C ASP A 83 8.52 -11.41 11.22
N ILE A 84 8.87 -10.30 11.91
CA ILE A 84 7.92 -9.57 12.77
C ILE A 84 6.72 -9.09 11.95
N GLN A 85 6.93 -8.60 10.74
CA GLN A 85 5.85 -8.13 9.86
C GLN A 85 4.98 -9.28 9.38
N LYS A 86 5.58 -10.42 9.01
CA LYS A 86 4.91 -11.68 8.61
C LYS A 86 4.01 -12.23 9.69
N GLU A 87 4.47 -12.26 10.94
CA GLU A 87 3.66 -12.65 12.09
C GLU A 87 2.42 -11.77 12.28
N ASN A 88 2.47 -10.53 11.79
CA ASN A 88 1.39 -9.55 11.88
C ASN A 88 0.57 -9.41 10.59
N GLY A 89 0.77 -10.29 9.61
CA GLY A 89 -0.03 -10.35 8.38
C GLY A 89 0.43 -9.40 7.28
N PHE A 90 1.69 -9.00 7.31
CA PHE A 90 2.35 -8.19 6.28
C PHE A 90 3.56 -8.95 5.70
N ASP A 91 4.02 -8.59 4.49
CA ASP A 91 5.27 -9.15 3.95
C ASP A 91 5.99 -8.08 3.14
N LEU A 92 7.15 -7.64 3.62
CA LEU A 92 7.94 -6.59 3.00
C LEU A 92 8.87 -7.10 1.90
N GLU A 93 9.08 -8.42 1.77
CA GLU A 93 9.94 -9.00 0.72
C GLU A 93 9.46 -8.62 -0.68
N ASP A 94 8.14 -8.56 -0.87
CA ASP A 94 7.51 -8.18 -2.14
C ASP A 94 7.79 -6.72 -2.53
N TYR A 95 8.32 -5.91 -1.62
CA TYR A 95 8.54 -4.47 -1.80
C TYR A 95 10.01 -4.05 -1.79
N ILE A 96 10.95 -5.01 -1.72
CA ILE A 96 12.38 -4.73 -1.85
C ILE A 96 12.68 -4.03 -3.19
N GLY A 97 13.51 -2.99 -3.13
CA GLY A 97 13.89 -2.14 -4.26
C GLY A 97 12.81 -1.12 -4.67
N LYS A 98 11.65 -1.10 -4.01
CA LYS A 98 10.58 -0.13 -4.29
C LYS A 98 10.69 1.09 -3.40
N ALA A 99 10.30 2.24 -3.94
CA ALA A 99 10.05 3.44 -3.15
C ALA A 99 8.71 3.30 -2.41
N VAL A 100 8.78 3.22 -1.10
CA VAL A 100 7.62 3.15 -0.19
C VAL A 100 7.57 4.42 0.64
N LYS A 101 6.39 4.80 1.12
CA LYS A 101 6.29 5.87 2.10
C LYS A 101 6.37 5.28 3.50
N ARG A 102 7.13 5.93 4.37
CA ARG A 102 7.19 5.64 5.81
C ARG A 102 6.56 6.80 6.56
N TYR A 103 5.46 6.54 7.22
CA TYR A 103 4.83 7.44 8.16
C TYR A 103 5.38 7.15 9.56
N THR A 104 5.74 8.18 10.30
CA THR A 104 6.19 8.04 11.69
C THR A 104 5.44 9.01 12.58
N PHE A 105 4.79 8.47 13.61
CA PHE A 105 4.03 9.22 14.61
C PHE A 105 4.60 8.99 16.01
N GLU A 106 4.40 9.94 16.91
CA GLU A 106 4.60 9.72 18.33
C GLU A 106 3.34 9.05 18.94
N VAL A 107 3.53 8.01 19.74
CA VAL A 107 2.42 7.33 20.42
C VAL A 107 2.02 8.12 21.67
N CYS A 108 0.74 8.49 21.76
CA CYS A 108 0.18 9.14 22.94
C CYS A 108 0.03 8.11 24.08
N GLN A 109 0.80 8.29 25.14
CA GLN A 109 0.76 7.41 26.31
C GLN A 109 -0.05 8.08 27.43
N GLU A 110 -1.18 7.49 27.83
CA GLU A 110 -2.03 8.10 28.87
C GLU A 110 -1.43 8.02 30.29
N SER A 111 -0.44 7.14 30.56
CA SER A 111 0.26 7.07 31.87
C SER A 111 1.41 6.06 31.90
N SER A 112 2.43 6.19 31.04
CA SER A 112 3.60 5.31 31.20
C SER A 112 4.47 5.77 32.37
N ALA A 113 4.80 4.84 33.28
CA ALA A 113 5.65 5.12 34.44
C ALA A 113 7.10 5.50 34.05
N ASP A 114 7.48 5.25 32.79
CA ASP A 114 8.85 5.37 32.29
C ASP A 114 9.04 6.56 31.34
N ASN A 115 7.97 7.29 30.96
CA ASN A 115 7.99 8.40 29.99
C ASN A 115 8.77 8.09 28.70
N ARG A 116 8.89 6.81 28.33
CA ARG A 116 9.73 6.39 27.22
C ARG A 116 9.08 6.79 25.90
N LEU A 117 9.84 7.44 25.01
CA LEU A 117 9.37 7.75 23.65
C LEU A 117 9.06 6.44 22.91
N LEU A 118 7.86 6.40 22.32
CA LEU A 118 7.38 5.33 21.45
C LEU A 118 6.97 5.93 20.12
N LEU A 119 7.42 5.30 19.04
CA LEU A 119 7.11 5.70 17.67
C LEU A 119 6.24 4.62 17.03
N ALA A 120 5.17 5.04 16.36
CA ALA A 120 4.40 4.18 15.48
C ALA A 120 4.85 4.43 14.04
N VAL A 121 5.25 3.37 13.35
CA VAL A 121 5.68 3.42 11.95
C VAL A 121 4.70 2.65 11.09
N VAL A 122 4.31 3.25 9.96
CA VAL A 122 3.45 2.61 8.95
C VAL A 122 4.08 2.78 7.58
N PHE A 123 4.21 1.68 6.85
CA PHE A 123 4.69 1.65 5.48
C PHE A 123 3.52 1.55 4.52
N THR A 124 3.53 2.40 3.49
CA THR A 124 2.56 2.32 2.41
C THR A 124 3.22 2.22 1.04
N TYR A 125 2.55 1.52 0.14
CA TYR A 125 2.92 1.44 -1.27
C TYR A 125 1.66 1.48 -2.13
N ASN A 126 1.62 2.38 -3.11
CA ASN A 126 0.44 2.62 -3.96
C ASN A 126 -0.87 2.87 -3.18
N GLY A 127 -0.80 3.54 -2.03
CA GLY A 127 -1.95 3.85 -1.19
C GLY A 127 -2.47 2.70 -0.33
N GLU A 128 -1.76 1.56 -0.30
CA GLU A 128 -2.08 0.43 0.58
C GLU A 128 -1.05 0.34 1.71
N ILE A 129 -1.50 -0.01 2.92
CA ILE A 129 -0.61 -0.29 4.05
C ILE A 129 0.01 -1.68 3.83
N ILE A 130 1.34 -1.72 3.82
CA ILE A 130 2.13 -2.92 3.53
C ILE A 130 2.94 -3.41 4.74
N GLY A 131 2.94 -2.65 5.83
CA GLY A 131 3.61 -2.99 7.07
C GLY A 131 3.42 -1.92 8.13
N ALA A 132 3.46 -2.30 9.40
CA ALA A 132 3.43 -1.36 10.51
C ALA A 132 4.04 -1.94 11.79
N ASP A 133 4.68 -1.09 12.58
CA ASP A 133 5.26 -1.44 13.87
C ASP A 133 5.15 -0.29 14.89
N ILE A 134 5.33 -0.64 16.16
CA ILE A 134 5.60 0.30 17.24
C ILE A 134 6.97 -0.06 17.82
N HIS A 135 7.83 0.94 17.97
CA HIS A 135 9.13 0.72 18.57
C HIS A 135 9.55 1.86 19.50
N SER A 136 10.52 1.55 20.36
CA SER A 136 11.25 2.57 21.12
C SER A 136 12.63 2.76 20.48
N PRO A 137 13.05 4.01 20.18
CA PRO A 137 14.37 4.28 19.59
C PRO A 137 15.53 4.18 20.59
N SER A 138 15.27 3.71 21.82
CA SER A 138 16.28 3.54 22.87
C SER A 138 17.20 2.35 22.61
N VAL A 139 18.39 2.33 23.22
CA VAL A 139 19.38 1.24 23.03
C VAL A 139 18.84 -0.12 23.53
N ASP A 140 18.02 -0.09 24.58
CA ASP A 140 17.25 -1.22 25.12
C ASP A 140 15.80 -1.21 24.61
N GLY A 141 15.61 -0.63 23.42
CA GLY A 141 14.35 -0.55 22.72
C GLY A 141 13.82 -1.91 22.30
N PHE A 142 12.60 -1.90 21.79
CA PHE A 142 11.94 -3.07 21.24
C PHE A 142 11.23 -2.65 19.97
N ILE A 143 10.98 -3.62 19.09
CA ILE A 143 10.09 -3.50 17.94
C ILE A 143 8.93 -4.46 18.16
N ARG A 144 7.73 -4.01 17.87
CA ARG A 144 6.52 -4.83 17.89
C ARG A 144 5.70 -4.54 16.65
N GLY A 145 5.42 -5.56 15.84
CA GLY A 145 4.53 -5.41 14.69
C GLY A 145 3.09 -5.08 15.11
N VAL A 146 2.39 -4.35 14.24
CA VAL A 146 0.97 -4.02 14.37
C VAL A 146 0.17 -4.96 13.47
N LYS A 147 -0.91 -5.56 13.97
CA LYS A 147 -1.69 -6.52 13.21
C LYS A 147 -2.36 -5.89 11.98
N ASN A 148 -2.36 -6.65 10.89
CA ASN A 148 -3.12 -6.33 9.69
C ASN A 148 -4.62 -6.54 9.90
N ASN A 149 -5.28 -5.55 10.51
CA ASN A 149 -6.74 -5.49 10.69
C ASN A 149 -7.43 -4.66 9.59
N LEU A 150 -6.82 -4.57 8.39
CA LEU A 150 -7.34 -3.74 7.29
C LEU A 150 -8.77 -4.10 6.85
N GLY A 151 -9.21 -5.33 7.10
CA GLY A 151 -10.58 -5.77 6.82
C GLY A 151 -11.63 -5.15 7.74
N GLU A 152 -11.25 -4.71 8.94
CA GLU A 152 -12.17 -4.12 9.93
C GLU A 152 -12.44 -2.63 9.66
N ILE A 153 -11.53 -1.96 8.95
CA ILE A 153 -11.61 -0.51 8.62
C ILE A 153 -12.62 -0.24 7.48
N LYS A 154 -12.92 -1.25 6.65
CA LYS A 154 -13.78 -1.11 5.47
C LYS A 154 -15.27 -1.40 5.75
N THR A 155 -15.68 -1.55 7.01
CA THR A 155 -17.05 -1.89 7.42
C THR A 155 -17.72 -0.73 8.13
#